data_AF-A0A951C1D1-F1
#
_entry.id   AF-A0A951C1D1-F1
#
_cell.length_a   1.000
_cell.length_b   1.000
_cell.length_c   1.000
_cell.angle_alpha   90.00
_cell.angle_beta   90.00
_cell.angle_gamma   90.00
#
_symmetry.space_group_name_H-M   'P 1'
#
loop_
_entity.id
_entity.type
_entity.pdbx_description
1 polymer ?
#
loop_
_entity_poly.entity_id
_entity_poly.type
_entity_poly.pdbx_seq_one_letter_code
_entity_poly.pdbx_strand_id
1 'polypeptide(L)' 'MTATMIWVDDVDQIYDEILSRGVFTELPPTDQTWGNREAYVRDHDRNGLVFAK' A
#
# COMPACT_ATOMS: atom_id res chain seq x y z
N MET A 1 6.81 -5.32 14.87
CA MET A 1 6.54 -4.54 13.64
C MET A 1 5.96 -5.53 12.67
N THR A 2 4.64 -5.55 12.55
CA THR A 2 3.91 -6.53 11.75
C THR A 2 3.42 -5.79 10.53
N ALA A 3 3.73 -6.29 9.33
CA ALA A 3 3.16 -5.80 8.10
C ALA A 3 2.09 -6.80 7.66
N THR A 4 0.89 -6.33 7.35
CA THR A 4 -0.18 -7.16 6.81
C THR A 4 -0.29 -6.89 5.31
N MET A 5 -0.21 -7.97 4.52
CA MET A 5 -0.38 -7.90 3.08
C MET A 5 -1.85 -8.13 2.72
N ILE A 6 -2.40 -7.23 1.91
CA ILE A 6 -3.79 -7.19 1.47
C ILE A 6 -3.79 -7.25 -0.05
N TRP A 7 -4.35 -8.33 -0.60
CA TRP A 7 -4.47 -8.50 -2.05
C TRP A 7 -5.68 -7.73 -2.58
N VAL A 8 -5.46 -6.95 -3.64
CA VAL A 8 -6.48 -6.10 -4.25
C VAL A 8 -6.45 -6.23 -5.77
N ASP A 9 -7.58 -5.95 -6.42
CA ASP A 9 -7.67 -6.00 -7.88
C ASP A 9 -6.95 -4.82 -8.56
N ASP A 10 -6.77 -3.70 -7.87
CA ASP A 10 -6.09 -2.51 -8.38
C ASP A 10 -5.39 -1.74 -7.25
N VAL A 11 -4.06 -1.75 -7.26
CA VAL A 11 -3.23 -1.11 -6.24
C VAL A 11 -3.19 0.41 -6.42
N ASP A 12 -3.25 0.89 -7.67
CA ASP A 12 -3.22 2.33 -7.97
C ASP A 12 -4.50 3.00 -7.52
N GLN A 13 -5.65 2.38 -7.82
CA GLN A 13 -6.95 2.90 -7.39
C GLN A 13 -7.04 3.02 -5.87
N ILE A 14 -6.58 2.01 -5.13
CA ILE A 14 -6.55 2.04 -3.66
C ILE A 14 -5.58 3.10 -3.15
N TYR A 15 -4.41 3.23 -3.76
CA TYR A 15 -3.44 4.25 -3.39
C TYR A 15 -4.00 5.68 -3.59
N ASP A 16 -4.66 5.95 -4.71
CA ASP A 16 -5.28 7.25 -4.98
C ASP A 16 -6.36 7.59 -3.95
N GLU A 17 -7.17 6.60 -3.57
CA GLU A 17 -8.17 6.76 -2.50
C GLU A 17 -7.51 7.08 -1.16
N ILE A 18 -6.45 6.36 -0.80
CA ILE A 18 -5.68 6.56 0.44
C ILE A 18 -5.04 7.95 0.47
N LEU A 19 -4.43 8.37 -0.64
CA LEU A 19 -3.80 9.68 -0.78
C LEU A 19 -4.84 10.81 -0.70
N SER A 20 -6.02 10.64 -1.30
CA SER A 20 -7.11 11.61 -1.23
C SER A 20 -7.60 11.88 0.20
N ARG A 21 -7.37 10.93 1.11
CA ARG A 21 -7.73 11.01 2.53
C ARG A 21 -6.59 11.56 3.41
N GLY A 22 -5.46 11.92 2.81
CA GLY A 22 -4.30 12.48 3.51
C GLY A 22 -3.54 11.48 4.36
N VAL A 23 -3.67 10.17 4.07
CA VAL A 23 -2.94 9.12 4.78
C VAL A 23 -1.49 9.07 4.28
N PHE A 24 -0.55 8.84 5.20
CA PHE A 24 0.86 8.75 4.88
C PHE A 24 1.20 7.41 4.20
N THR A 25 1.88 7.50 3.06
CA THR A 25 2.36 6.34 2.30
C THR A 25 3.89 6.32 2.31
N GLU A 26 4.48 5.17 2.66
CA GLU A 26 5.93 4.95 2.66
C GLU A 26 6.45 4.68 1.25
N LEU A 27 5.67 3.97 0.43
CA LEU A 27 6.01 3.65 -0.95
C LEU A 27 4.75 3.78 -1.83
N PRO A 28 4.79 4.59 -2.90
CA PRO A 28 3.72 4.58 -3.90
C PRO A 28 3.68 3.23 -4.65
N PRO A 29 2.60 2.91 -5.38
CA PRO A 29 2.50 1.70 -6.19
C PRO A 29 3.74 1.49 -7.05
N THR A 30 4.49 0.44 -6.74
CA THR A 30 5.78 0.14 -7.35
C THR A 30 5.77 -1.30 -7.83
N ASP A 31 6.19 -1.52 -9.07
CA ASP A 31 6.41 -2.87 -9.58
C ASP A 31 7.71 -3.43 -8.97
N GLN A 32 7.55 -4.45 -8.16
CA GLN A 32 8.64 -5.07 -7.42
C GLN A 32 9.38 -6.09 -8.28
N THR A 33 10.63 -6.39 -7.91
CA THR A 33 11.49 -7.33 -8.65
C THR A 33 11.00 -8.77 -8.61
N TRP A 34 10.09 -9.10 -7.68
CA TRP A 34 9.41 -10.39 -7.57
C TRP A 34 8.06 -10.45 -8.32
N GLY A 35 7.69 -9.40 -9.05
CA GLY A 35 6.58 -9.40 -10.01
C GLY A 35 5.25 -8.84 -9.49
N ASN A 36 5.15 -8.52 -8.19
CA ASN A 36 3.96 -7.86 -7.65
C ASN A 36 4.00 -6.36 -7.89
N ARG A 37 2.82 -5.74 -8.01
CA ARG A 37 2.68 -4.30 -7.83
C ARG A 37 2.31 -4.03 -6.38
N GLU A 38 3.07 -3.20 -5.66
CA GLU A 38 2.89 -3.01 -4.22
C GLU A 38 2.90 -1.54 -3.79
N ALA A 39 2.01 -1.17 -2.86
CA ALA A 39 2.01 0.12 -2.17
C ALA A 39 2.10 -0.06 -0.65
N TYR A 40 2.95 0.73 -0.01
CA TYR A 40 3.23 0.62 1.43
C TYR A 40 2.63 1.81 2.16
N VAL A 41 1.78 1.51 3.14
CA VAL A 41 1.01 2.50 3.89
C VAL A 41 1.23 2.29 5.37
N ARG A 42 1.34 3.40 6.11
CA ARG A 42 1.29 3.37 7.58
C ARG A 42 -0.04 3.92 8.03
N ASP A 43 -0.75 3.12 8.81
CA ASP A 43 -1.93 3.61 9.50
C ASP A 43 -1.54 4.55 10.66
N HIS A 44 -2.55 5.14 11.29
CA HIS A 44 -2.37 6.05 12.41
C HIS A 44 -1.71 5.39 13.63
N ASP A 45 -1.92 4.09 13.82
CA ASP A 45 -1.34 3.30 14.91
C ASP A 45 0.07 2.78 14.58
N ARG A 46 0.59 3.14 13.40
CA ARG A 46 1.91 2.77 12.86
C ARG A 46 2.05 1.30 12.48
N ASN A 47 0.94 0.60 12.22
CA ASN A 47 0.98 -0.69 11.56
C ASN A 47 1.35 -0.50 10.08
N GLY A 48 2.09 -1.47 9.54
CA GLY A 48 2.41 -1.50 8.11
C GLY A 48 1.33 -2.24 7.33
N LEU A 49 0.80 -1.61 6.30
CA LEU A 49 -0.12 -2.21 5.36
C LEU A 49 0.54 -2.25 3.99
N VAL A 50 0.53 -3.43 3.35
CA VAL A 50 1.03 -3.61 1.98
C VAL A 50 -0.15 -3.99 1.11
N PHE A 51 -0.50 -3.14 0.15
CA PHE A 51 -1.50 -3.46 -0.88
C PHE A 51 -0.78 -4.05 -2.07
N ALA A 52 -1.16 -5.26 -2.48
CA ALA A 52 -0.47 -6.03 -3.51
C ALA A 52 -1.42 -6.57 -4.59
N LYS A 53 -0.90 -6.70 -5.81
CA LYS A 53 -1.52 -7.39 -6.94
C LYS A 53 -0.46 -8.17 -7.71
#